data_AF-A0A960RKZ6-F1
#
_entry.id   AF-A0A960RKZ6-F1
#
_cell.length_a   1.000
_cell.length_b   1.000
_cell.length_c   1.000
_cell.angle_alpha   90.00
_cell.angle_beta   90.00
_cell.angle_gamma   90.00
#
_symmetry.space_group_name_H-M   'P 1'
#
loop_
_entity.id
_entity.type
_entity.pdbx_description
1 polymer ?
#
loop_
_entity_poly.entity_id
_entity_poly.type
_entity_poly.pdbx_seq_one_letter_code
_entity_poly.pdbx_strand_id
1 'polypeptide(L)'
;MRVFVYKRTHSGDPDSRGIFGIKSCMGRCRSWNFKAVIGIGGKTAGDELAFKINWIGLDRSDAGTATDGNPCLIFKHFLALGNRGPELKTIAPNLASKLFGISSPRYLMLADEGEVSIILDLAREAMPSLGKPIVSSLPSACVGFNPRRKSKHKRKRFANTTEPSNP
;
A
#
# COMPACT_ATOMS: atom_id res chain seq x y z
N MET A 1 3.23 -10.91 -6.94
CA MET A 1 3.72 -9.54 -6.61
C MET A 1 3.80 -9.35 -5.09
N ARG A 2 4.39 -8.25 -4.57
CA ARG A 2 4.37 -7.92 -3.14
C ARG A 2 3.15 -7.08 -2.77
N VAL A 3 2.45 -7.47 -1.70
CA VAL A 3 1.18 -6.87 -1.27
C VAL A 3 1.33 -6.36 0.16
N PHE A 4 0.93 -5.12 0.38
CA PHE A 4 0.89 -4.50 1.70
C PHE A 4 -0.51 -4.58 2.26
N VAL A 5 -0.70 -5.34 3.32
CA VAL A 5 -2.00 -5.50 3.99
C VAL A 5 -1.94 -4.79 5.32
N TYR A 6 -2.90 -3.92 5.64
CA TYR A 6 -2.85 -3.17 6.90
C TYR A 6 -4.22 -2.93 7.53
N LYS A 7 -4.20 -2.73 8.85
CA LYS A 7 -5.35 -2.31 9.65
C LYS A 7 -5.50 -0.79 9.60
N ARG A 8 -6.66 -0.36 9.13
CA ARG A 8 -7.11 1.02 9.05
C ARG A 8 -7.92 1.37 10.29
N THR A 9 -7.66 2.54 10.87
CA THR A 9 -8.34 2.99 12.10
C THR A 9 -9.21 4.23 11.88
N HIS A 10 -9.23 4.79 10.67
CA HIS A 10 -10.00 5.99 10.35
C HIS A 10 -10.38 6.01 8.86
N SER A 11 -11.39 6.81 8.52
CA SER A 11 -11.87 7.01 7.15
C SER A 11 -11.17 8.18 6.43
N GLY A 12 -11.35 8.23 5.11
CA GLY A 12 -10.83 9.29 4.24
C GLY A 12 -9.33 9.24 3.96
N ASP A 13 -8.67 8.10 4.17
CA ASP A 13 -7.36 7.80 3.57
C ASP A 13 -7.30 6.30 3.18
N PRO A 14 -7.27 5.94 1.88
CA PRO A 14 -7.22 6.82 0.71
C PRO A 14 -8.49 7.67 0.53
N ASP A 15 -8.38 8.73 -0.26
CA ASP A 15 -9.52 9.55 -0.69
C ASP A 15 -10.35 8.86 -1.80
N SER A 16 -11.41 9.53 -2.26
CA SER A 16 -12.28 9.03 -3.33
C SER A 16 -11.58 8.87 -4.68
N ARG A 17 -10.39 9.45 -4.86
CA ARG A 17 -9.55 9.33 -6.07
C ARG A 17 -8.52 8.22 -5.94
N GLY A 18 -8.49 7.51 -4.82
CA GLY A 18 -7.51 6.46 -4.56
C GLY A 18 -6.13 6.96 -4.14
N ILE A 19 -6.01 8.22 -3.72
CA ILE A 19 -4.73 8.76 -3.23
C ILE A 19 -4.56 8.36 -1.77
N PHE A 20 -3.54 7.53 -1.52
CA PHE A 20 -3.19 7.01 -0.20
C PHE A 20 -2.04 7.78 0.43
N GLY A 21 -2.22 8.20 1.68
CA GLY A 21 -1.24 8.92 2.47
C GLY A 21 -1.52 10.40 2.64
N ILE A 22 -2.70 10.88 2.22
CA ILE A 22 -3.14 12.28 2.38
C ILE A 22 -3.30 12.70 3.84
N LYS A 23 -3.56 11.73 4.73
CA LYS A 23 -3.62 11.94 6.19
C LYS A 23 -2.41 11.32 6.89
N SER A 24 -1.31 11.18 6.15
CA SER A 24 -0.07 10.55 6.62
C SER A 24 -0.24 9.10 7.09
N CYS A 25 -1.29 8.39 6.64
CA CYS A 25 -1.51 6.99 6.98
C CYS A 25 -0.29 6.14 6.66
N MET A 26 0.06 5.25 7.59
CA MET A 26 1.14 4.26 7.43
C MET A 26 2.53 4.86 7.13
N GLY A 27 2.70 6.19 7.13
CA GLY A 27 3.98 6.89 7.05
C GLY A 27 5.03 6.21 6.17
N ARG A 28 6.16 5.87 6.78
CA ARG A 28 7.31 5.22 6.14
C ARG A 28 6.99 3.91 5.42
N CYS A 29 5.93 3.20 5.82
CA CYS A 29 5.55 1.96 5.16
C CYS A 29 5.23 2.19 3.68
N ARG A 30 4.71 3.38 3.33
CA ARG A 30 4.41 3.78 1.93
C ARG A 30 5.67 3.76 1.05
N SER A 31 6.86 3.95 1.62
CA SER A 31 8.13 3.89 0.91
C SER A 31 8.67 2.47 0.66
N TRP A 32 8.06 1.44 1.23
CA TRP A 32 8.53 0.05 1.05
C TRP A 32 8.21 -0.49 -0.32
N ASN A 33 8.89 -1.55 -0.76
CA ASN A 33 8.68 -2.13 -2.09
C ASN A 33 7.47 -3.09 -2.11
N PHE A 34 6.30 -2.58 -2.51
CA PHE A 34 5.08 -3.35 -2.80
C PHE A 34 4.41 -2.81 -4.07
N LYS A 35 3.48 -3.57 -4.66
CA LYS A 35 2.72 -3.16 -5.84
C LYS A 35 1.24 -2.96 -5.58
N ALA A 36 0.71 -3.63 -4.57
CA ALA A 36 -0.70 -3.57 -4.20
C ALA A 36 -0.89 -3.33 -2.70
N VAL A 37 -2.06 -2.80 -2.34
CA VAL A 37 -2.48 -2.55 -0.96
C VAL A 37 -3.87 -3.10 -0.72
N ILE A 38 -4.06 -3.73 0.44
CA ILE A 38 -5.38 -4.11 0.96
C ILE A 38 -5.57 -3.40 2.30
N GLY A 39 -6.56 -2.52 2.36
CA GLY A 39 -6.94 -1.82 3.59
C GLY A 39 -8.09 -2.53 4.29
N ILE A 40 -7.88 -2.90 5.54
CA ILE A 40 -8.83 -3.67 6.34
C ILE A 40 -9.20 -2.87 7.57
N GLY A 41 -10.46 -2.80 7.96
CA GLY A 41 -10.83 -2.09 9.19
C GLY A 41 -10.26 -2.80 10.42
N GLY A 42 -9.53 -2.05 11.25
CA GLY A 42 -9.07 -2.53 12.53
C GLY A 42 -10.21 -2.68 13.55
N LYS A 43 -9.91 -3.32 14.68
CA LYS A 43 -10.88 -3.51 15.79
C LYS A 43 -11.49 -2.20 16.30
N THR A 44 -10.77 -1.09 16.18
CA THR A 44 -11.19 0.24 16.65
C THR A 44 -11.73 1.14 15.54
N ALA A 45 -11.93 0.64 14.33
CA ALA A 45 -12.36 1.44 13.18
C ALA A 45 -13.86 1.82 13.19
N GLY A 46 -14.58 1.50 14.28
CA GLY A 46 -16.04 1.55 14.37
C GLY A 46 -16.71 0.34 13.72
N ASP A 47 -17.94 0.04 14.15
CA ASP A 47 -18.66 -1.20 13.80
C ASP A 47 -18.85 -1.37 12.29
N GLU A 48 -18.97 -0.28 11.55
CA GLU A 48 -19.22 -0.34 10.12
C GLU A 48 -18.02 -0.80 9.28
N LEU A 49 -16.79 -0.56 9.78
CA LEU A 49 -15.55 -0.87 9.06
C LEU A 49 -14.80 -2.04 9.65
N ALA A 50 -14.98 -2.33 10.95
CA ALA A 50 -14.21 -3.32 11.68
C ALA A 50 -14.22 -4.69 10.99
N PHE A 51 -13.02 -5.27 10.86
CA PHE A 51 -12.78 -6.61 10.29
C PHE A 51 -13.15 -6.79 8.81
N LYS A 52 -13.61 -5.74 8.12
CA LYS A 52 -13.97 -5.78 6.70
C LYS A 52 -12.85 -5.29 5.80
N ILE A 53 -12.83 -5.78 4.56
CA ILE A 53 -11.98 -5.23 3.50
C ILE A 53 -12.58 -3.90 3.05
N ASN A 54 -11.95 -2.78 3.38
CA ASN A 54 -12.52 -1.45 3.11
C ASN A 54 -12.13 -0.92 1.73
N TRP A 55 -10.93 -1.25 1.25
CA TRP A 55 -10.46 -0.81 -0.06
C TRP A 55 -9.27 -1.64 -0.55
N ILE A 56 -9.05 -1.62 -1.86
CA ILE A 56 -7.96 -2.34 -2.53
C ILE A 56 -7.36 -1.43 -3.59
N GLY A 57 -6.03 -1.39 -3.67
CA GLY A 57 -5.29 -0.67 -4.70
C GLY A 57 -4.28 -1.59 -5.40
N LEU A 58 -4.26 -1.57 -6.73
CA LEU A 58 -3.32 -2.33 -7.56
C LEU A 58 -2.45 -1.41 -8.42
N ASP A 59 -1.25 -1.89 -8.74
CA ASP A 59 -0.26 -1.19 -9.56
C ASP A 59 0.00 0.23 -9.06
N ARG A 60 0.54 0.31 -7.85
CA ARG A 60 0.85 1.59 -7.23
C ARG A 60 1.82 2.43 -8.08
N SER A 61 1.71 3.74 -7.96
CA SER A 61 2.63 4.74 -8.48
C SER A 61 2.77 5.87 -7.46
N ASP A 62 3.90 6.56 -7.48
CA ASP A 62 4.09 7.73 -6.63
C ASP A 62 3.28 8.91 -7.19
N ALA A 63 2.40 9.46 -6.35
CA ALA A 63 1.60 10.64 -6.65
C ALA A 63 2.25 11.93 -6.15
N GLY A 64 3.23 11.84 -5.24
CA GLY A 64 3.88 13.00 -4.65
C GLY A 64 4.44 12.69 -3.27
N THR A 65 4.67 13.73 -2.49
CA THR A 65 5.18 13.62 -1.12
C THR A 65 4.13 14.17 -0.18
N ALA A 66 3.78 13.41 0.86
CA ALA A 66 2.90 13.85 1.92
C ALA A 66 3.62 14.83 2.87
N THR A 67 2.84 15.51 3.72
CA THR A 67 3.36 16.45 4.72
C THR A 67 4.34 15.81 5.72
N ASP A 68 4.24 14.50 5.95
CA ASP A 68 5.16 13.72 6.79
C ASP A 68 6.46 13.31 6.07
N GLY A 69 6.69 13.78 4.84
CA GLY A 69 7.86 13.49 4.03
C GLY A 69 7.85 12.11 3.36
N ASN A 70 6.79 11.31 3.53
CA ASN A 70 6.65 10.00 2.89
C ASN A 70 5.82 10.08 1.61
N PRO A 71 5.95 9.12 0.67
CA PRO A 71 5.23 9.17 -0.60
C PRO A 71 3.71 9.16 -0.43
N CYS A 72 2.99 10.02 -1.15
CA CYS A 72 1.60 9.76 -1.48
C CYS A 72 1.56 8.76 -2.63
N LEU A 73 0.70 7.76 -2.51
CA LEU A 73 0.57 6.69 -3.50
C LEU A 73 -0.76 6.81 -4.24
N ILE A 74 -0.75 6.42 -5.51
CA ILE A 74 -1.96 6.20 -6.29
C ILE A 74 -1.91 4.84 -6.97
N PHE A 75 -3.06 4.30 -7.35
CA PHE A 75 -3.22 2.99 -7.93
C PHE A 75 -3.86 3.09 -9.32
N LYS A 76 -3.43 2.23 -10.25
CA LYS A 76 -4.06 2.12 -11.58
C LYS A 76 -5.47 1.55 -11.46
N HIS A 77 -5.65 0.59 -10.56
CA HIS A 77 -6.95 0.04 -10.20
C HIS A 77 -7.18 0.33 -8.72
N PHE A 78 -8.30 0.97 -8.42
CA PHE A 78 -8.69 1.31 -7.08
C PHE A 78 -10.15 0.91 -6.86
N LEU A 79 -10.39 0.09 -5.84
CA LEU A 79 -11.71 -0.35 -5.42
C LEU A 79 -11.98 0.17 -4.00
N ALA A 80 -12.93 1.09 -3.87
CA ALA A 80 -13.42 1.57 -2.59
C ALA A 80 -14.71 0.83 -2.19
N LEU A 81 -14.64 0.03 -1.13
CA LEU A 81 -15.77 -0.74 -0.62
C LEU A 81 -16.41 -0.09 0.61
N GLY A 82 -15.61 0.61 1.42
CA GLY A 82 -16.07 1.24 2.66
C GLY A 82 -16.67 0.22 3.64
N ASN A 83 -17.88 0.50 4.12
CA ASN A 83 -18.65 -0.37 5.02
C ASN A 83 -19.38 -1.53 4.31
N ARG A 84 -19.48 -1.46 2.97
CA ARG A 84 -20.03 -2.52 2.11
C ARG A 84 -19.00 -3.61 1.77
N GLY A 85 -17.79 -3.46 2.28
CA GLY A 85 -16.73 -4.45 2.13
C GLY A 85 -17.10 -5.79 2.76
N PRO A 86 -16.71 -6.91 2.14
CA PRO A 86 -16.90 -8.21 2.75
C PRO A 86 -16.05 -8.34 4.01
N GLU A 87 -16.56 -9.14 4.96
CA GLU A 87 -15.81 -9.48 6.16
C GLU A 87 -14.57 -10.31 5.77
N LEU A 88 -13.41 -9.93 6.29
CA LEU A 88 -12.14 -10.56 5.94
C LEU A 88 -12.16 -12.05 6.29
N LYS A 89 -12.73 -12.42 7.44
CA LYS A 89 -12.76 -13.80 7.92
C LYS A 89 -13.53 -14.73 6.97
N THR A 90 -14.51 -14.20 6.26
CA THR A 90 -15.34 -14.97 5.31
C THR A 90 -14.58 -15.27 4.02
N ILE A 91 -13.78 -14.33 3.52
CA ILE A 91 -13.03 -14.50 2.26
C ILE A 91 -11.65 -15.10 2.49
N ALA A 92 -11.00 -14.73 3.59
CA ALA A 92 -9.60 -14.99 3.87
C ALA A 92 -9.39 -15.34 5.36
N PRO A 93 -9.89 -16.50 5.82
CA PRO A 93 -9.84 -16.89 7.23
C PRO A 93 -8.42 -16.98 7.79
N ASN A 94 -7.45 -17.47 7.01
CA ASN A 94 -6.07 -17.59 7.48
C ASN A 94 -5.40 -16.22 7.60
N LEU A 95 -5.64 -15.31 6.65
CA LEU A 95 -5.19 -13.93 6.71
C LEU A 95 -5.84 -13.20 7.89
N ALA A 96 -7.13 -13.41 8.15
CA ALA A 96 -7.83 -12.87 9.30
C ALA A 96 -7.21 -13.35 10.61
N SER A 97 -6.90 -14.64 10.72
CA SER A 97 -6.20 -15.21 11.87
C SER A 97 -4.81 -14.58 12.07
N LYS A 98 -4.03 -14.42 10.99
CA LYS A 98 -2.71 -13.76 11.05
C LYS A 98 -2.79 -12.29 11.47
N LEU A 99 -3.80 -11.56 11.00
CA LEU A 99 -3.96 -10.14 11.32
C LEU A 99 -4.58 -9.90 12.69
N PHE A 100 -5.56 -10.69 13.12
CA PHE A 100 -6.35 -10.42 14.32
C PHE A 100 -6.15 -11.44 15.44
N GLY A 101 -5.31 -12.45 15.24
CA GLY A 101 -4.88 -13.39 16.27
C GLY A 101 -3.95 -12.75 17.31
N ILE A 102 -3.26 -13.59 18.09
CA ILE A 102 -2.53 -13.19 19.31
C ILE A 102 -1.52 -12.06 19.07
N SER A 103 -0.70 -12.15 18.02
CA SER A 103 0.31 -11.13 17.70
C SER A 103 -0.29 -9.84 17.12
N SER A 104 -1.50 -9.94 16.56
CA SER A 104 -2.32 -8.87 16.01
C SER A 104 -1.55 -7.73 15.31
N PRO A 105 -0.66 -8.00 14.34
CA PRO A 105 0.18 -6.97 13.74
C PRO A 105 -0.66 -5.89 13.06
N ARG A 106 -0.14 -4.67 13.02
CA ARG A 106 -0.82 -3.55 12.33
C ARG A 106 -0.84 -3.73 10.81
N TYR A 107 0.15 -4.44 10.27
CA TYR A 107 0.30 -4.69 8.85
C TYR A 107 1.08 -5.98 8.60
N LEU A 108 0.98 -6.49 7.38
CA LEU A 108 1.74 -7.61 6.85
C LEU A 108 2.24 -7.26 5.44
N MET A 109 3.42 -7.78 5.11
CA MET A 109 3.95 -7.80 3.75
C MET A 109 3.85 -9.23 3.23
N LEU A 110 3.02 -9.46 2.22
CA LEU A 110 2.69 -10.79 1.73
C LEU A 110 2.98 -10.92 0.23
N ALA A 111 3.08 -12.16 -0.24
CA ALA A 111 3.02 -12.48 -1.65
C ALA A 111 1.56 -12.48 -2.14
N ASP A 112 1.40 -12.30 -3.44
CA ASP A 112 0.13 -12.45 -4.16
C ASP A 112 -0.10 -13.93 -4.43
N GLU A 113 -0.67 -14.61 -3.43
CA GLU A 113 -0.95 -16.05 -3.46
C GLU A 113 -2.11 -16.39 -2.51
N GLY A 114 -2.75 -17.53 -2.75
CA GLY A 114 -3.85 -18.03 -1.92
C GLY A 114 -4.94 -16.98 -1.68
N GLU A 115 -5.31 -16.80 -0.41
CA GLU A 115 -6.35 -15.84 0.00
C GLU A 115 -6.05 -14.39 -0.39
N VAL A 116 -4.77 -14.01 -0.49
CA VAL A 116 -4.39 -12.65 -0.91
C VAL A 116 -4.78 -12.42 -2.37
N SER A 117 -4.57 -13.42 -3.24
CA SER A 117 -4.95 -13.31 -4.66
C SER A 117 -6.46 -13.17 -4.81
N ILE A 118 -7.25 -13.96 -4.07
CA ILE A 118 -8.72 -13.90 -4.09
C ILE A 118 -9.21 -12.48 -3.77
N ILE A 119 -8.63 -11.83 -2.76
CA ILE A 119 -9.00 -10.45 -2.43
C ILE A 119 -8.62 -9.50 -3.56
N LEU A 120 -7.43 -9.65 -4.15
CA LEU A 120 -6.96 -8.76 -5.21
C LEU A 120 -7.80 -8.90 -6.49
N ASP A 121 -8.33 -10.09 -6.77
CA ASP A 121 -9.22 -10.34 -7.91
C ASP A 121 -10.47 -9.45 -7.87
N LEU A 122 -11.00 -9.15 -6.67
CA LEU A 122 -12.11 -8.19 -6.51
C LEU A 122 -11.82 -6.83 -7.17
N ALA A 123 -10.57 -6.36 -7.09
CA ALA A 123 -10.16 -5.10 -7.69
C ALA A 123 -9.75 -5.22 -9.17
N ARG A 124 -9.38 -6.42 -9.63
CA ARG A 124 -9.08 -6.67 -11.06
C ARG A 124 -10.37 -6.70 -11.88
N GLU A 125 -11.44 -7.23 -11.31
CA GLU A 125 -12.77 -7.31 -11.92
C GLU A 125 -13.52 -5.97 -11.86
N ALA A 126 -13.15 -5.09 -10.92
CA ALA A 126 -13.69 -3.75 -10.85
C ALA A 126 -13.25 -2.90 -12.06
N MET A 127 -14.15 -2.07 -12.58
CA MET A 127 -13.80 -1.10 -13.62
C MET A 127 -12.59 -0.27 -13.17
N PRO A 128 -11.55 -0.08 -14.01
CA PRO A 128 -10.39 0.73 -13.65
C PRO A 128 -10.83 2.13 -13.23
N SER A 129 -10.23 2.68 -12.18
CA SER A 129 -10.49 4.05 -11.77
C SER A 129 -10.24 4.99 -12.95
N LEU A 130 -11.25 5.79 -13.31
CA LEU A 130 -11.20 6.79 -14.37
C LEU A 130 -10.07 7.78 -14.09
N GLY A 131 -8.97 7.62 -14.83
CA GLY A 131 -7.93 8.64 -15.00
C GLY A 131 -6.77 8.55 -14.01
N LYS A 132 -5.55 8.68 -14.57
CA LYS A 132 -4.43 9.26 -13.81
C LYS A 132 -4.91 10.62 -13.28
N PRO A 133 -4.72 10.96 -12.01
CA PRO A 133 -4.89 12.33 -11.57
C PRO A 133 -3.93 13.15 -12.40
N ILE A 134 -4.48 14.16 -13.05
CA ILE A 134 -3.69 15.22 -13.62
C ILE A 134 -2.92 15.81 -12.43
N VAL A 135 -1.60 15.90 -12.53
CA VAL A 135 -0.71 16.35 -11.44
C VAL A 135 -1.16 17.71 -10.85
N SER A 136 -1.89 18.51 -11.62
CA SER A 136 -2.52 19.77 -11.17
C SER A 136 -3.67 19.60 -10.17
N SER A 137 -4.17 18.39 -9.95
CA SER A 137 -5.33 18.09 -9.10
C SER A 137 -4.96 17.37 -7.81
N LEU A 138 -3.67 17.12 -7.54
CA LEU A 138 -3.24 16.49 -6.31
C LEU A 138 -3.66 17.35 -5.10
N PRO A 139 -4.19 16.74 -4.04
CA PRO A 139 -4.55 17.50 -2.85
C PRO A 139 -3.30 18.20 -2.30
N SER A 140 -3.46 19.40 -1.73
CA SER A 140 -2.34 20.18 -1.16
C SER A 140 -1.53 19.40 -0.12
N ALA A 141 -2.10 18.35 0.48
CA ALA A 141 -1.42 17.43 1.38
C ALA A 141 -0.36 16.53 0.69
N CYS A 142 -0.34 16.45 -0.65
CA CYS A 142 0.53 15.58 -1.45
C CYS A 142 1.40 16.37 -2.46
N VAL A 143 1.82 17.59 -2.11
CA VAL A 143 2.61 18.45 -3.01
C VAL A 143 4.09 18.18 -2.79
N GLY A 144 4.81 17.78 -3.84
CA GLY A 144 6.26 17.57 -3.72
C GLY A 144 6.94 16.67 -4.76
N PHE A 145 6.25 16.23 -5.81
CA PHE A 145 6.90 15.47 -6.87
C PHE A 145 7.82 16.38 -7.70
N ASN A 146 9.12 16.37 -7.41
CA ASN A 146 10.13 16.87 -8.34
C ASN A 146 10.71 15.69 -9.12
N PRO A 147 10.31 15.45 -10.38
CA PRO A 147 10.77 14.31 -11.18
C PRO A 147 12.30 14.25 -11.39
N ARG A 148 13.04 15.29 -10.98
CA ARG A 148 14.50 15.39 -11.20
C ARG A 148 15.38 14.68 -10.16
N ARG A 149 14.86 14.13 -9.06
CA ARG A 149 15.70 13.34 -8.13
C ARG A 149 15.84 11.89 -8.59
N LYS A 150 16.61 11.67 -9.65
CA LYS A 150 17.21 10.34 -9.92
C LYS A 150 18.00 9.94 -8.67
N SER A 151 17.64 8.80 -8.10
CA SER A 151 18.36 8.17 -7.00
C SER A 151 19.83 7.97 -7.42
N LYS A 152 20.75 8.72 -6.80
CA LYS A 152 22.18 8.42 -6.85
C LYS A 152 22.40 7.12 -6.08
N HIS A 153 22.28 5.99 -6.76
CA HIS A 153 22.77 4.71 -6.25
C HIS A 153 24.30 4.81 -6.10
N LYS A 154 24.76 5.02 -4.87
CA LYS A 154 26.17 4.99 -4.50
C LYS A 154 26.64 3.54 -4.63
N ARG A 155 27.19 3.16 -5.79
CA ARG A 155 27.89 1.88 -5.97
C ARG A 155 29.06 1.84 -4.98
N LYS A 156 28.96 1.01 -3.94
CA LYS A 156 30.13 0.57 -3.16
C LYS A 156 31.02 -0.22 -4.13
N ARG A 157 32.20 0.30 -4.44
CA ARG A 157 33.27 -0.48 -5.06
C ARG A 157 33.78 -1.45 -3.99
N PHE A 158 33.59 -2.75 -4.20
CA PHE A 158 34.38 -3.77 -3.53
C PHE A 158 35.77 -3.73 -4.18
N ALA A 159 36.79 -3.47 -3.36
CA ALA A 159 38.17 -3.69 -3.76
C ALA A 159 38.44 -5.19 -3.67
N ASN A 160 38.67 -5.83 -4.81
CA ASN A 160 39.18 -7.19 -4.85
C ASN A 160 40.68 -7.15 -4.56
N THR A 161 41.05 -7.89 -3.52
CA THR A 161 42.39 -8.41 -3.21
C THR A 161 42.97 -9.11 -4.43
N THR A 162 44.20 -8.79 -4.79
CA THR A 162 45.06 -9.68 -5.60
C THR A 162 46.43 -9.70 -4.95
N GLU A 163 46.80 -10.87 -4.43
CA GLU A 163 48.13 -11.23 -3.94
C GLU A 163 49.13 -11.20 -5.11
N PRO A 164 50.41 -10.87 -4.88
CA PRO A 164 51.48 -11.26 -5.79
C PRO A 164 52.09 -12.61 -5.39
N SER A 165 52.05 -13.49 -6.37
CA SER A 165 52.79 -14.72 -6.62
C SER A 165 54.26 -14.73 -6.18
N ASN A 166 54.68 -15.86 -5.60
CA ASN A 166 56.05 -16.37 -5.61
C ASN A 166 56.24 -17.30 -6.82
N PRO A 167 57.40 -17.28 -7.47
CA PRO A 167 58.27 -18.46 -7.42
C PRO A 167 59.68 -18.17 -6.89
#